data_AF-A0A7S1R9C8-F1
#
_entry.id   AF-A0A7S1R9C8-F1
#
_cell.length_a   1.000
_cell.length_b   1.000
_cell.length_c   1.000
_cell.angle_alpha   90.00
_cell.angle_beta   90.00
_cell.angle_gamma   90.00
#
_symmetry.space_group_name_H-M   'P 1'
#
loop_
_entity.id
_entity.type
_entity.pdbx_description
1 polymer ?
#
loop_
_entity_poly.entity_id
_entity_poly.type
_entity_poly.pdbx_seq_one_letter_code
_entity_poly.pdbx_strand_id
1 'polypeptide(L)'
;ALHMPDSFDPAKQQLGETAKFLPVAFVVTNIIGLYLIYTVCHCLPILQDPDSHDRGVAELAVFNAVTFLLVVCYVQCILVHPGTIPDKEEDPSWEYVPQEGRGAPSGAPSLQETKKSGDRRHCKWCAKYKPDRCHHCRV
;
A
#
# COMPACT_ATOMS: atom_id res chain seq x y z
N ALA A 1 -14.42 19.58 -35.87
CA ALA A 1 -13.14 19.80 -35.17
C ALA A 1 -13.46 20.12 -33.71
N LEU A 2 -13.33 19.13 -32.83
CA LEU A 2 -13.58 19.30 -31.39
C LEU A 2 -12.33 19.90 -30.75
N HIS A 3 -12.50 21.10 -30.22
CA HIS A 3 -11.50 21.85 -29.47
C HIS A 3 -11.25 21.15 -28.13
N MET A 4 -10.07 20.55 -27.95
CA MET A 4 -9.58 20.15 -26.62
C MET A 4 -8.62 21.23 -26.12
N PRO A 5 -9.00 22.07 -25.14
CA PRO A 5 -8.05 22.87 -24.41
C PRO A 5 -7.62 22.10 -23.15
N ASP A 6 -6.73 21.12 -23.32
CA ASP A 6 -5.96 20.61 -22.18
C ASP A 6 -4.58 21.25 -22.25
N SER A 7 -4.48 22.48 -21.74
CA SER A 7 -3.19 23.04 -21.35
C SER A 7 -2.61 22.12 -20.29
N PHE A 8 -1.63 21.32 -20.69
CA PHE A 8 -0.83 20.47 -19.82
C PHE A 8 -0.14 21.37 -18.80
N ASP A 9 -0.71 21.46 -17.59
CA ASP A 9 -0.15 22.25 -16.50
C ASP A 9 0.67 21.32 -15.59
N PRO A 10 2.01 21.26 -15.76
CA PRO A 10 2.86 20.35 -15.02
C PRO A 10 2.79 20.59 -13.50
N ALA A 11 2.49 21.82 -13.06
CA ALA A 11 2.39 22.13 -11.64
C ALA A 11 1.19 21.44 -10.98
N LYS A 12 0.07 21.26 -11.69
CA LYS A 12 -1.11 20.55 -11.18
C LYS A 12 -0.87 19.04 -11.06
N GLN A 13 -0.09 18.44 -11.96
CA GLN A 13 0.29 17.03 -11.86
C GLN A 13 1.25 16.79 -10.69
N GLN A 14 2.27 17.63 -10.52
CA GLN A 14 3.22 17.52 -9.41
C GLN A 14 2.59 17.74 -8.03
N LEU A 15 1.67 18.71 -7.91
CA LEU A 15 0.90 18.93 -6.68
C LEU A 15 -0.04 17.75 -6.39
N GLY A 16 -0.69 17.19 -7.42
CA GLY A 16 -1.54 16.01 -7.27
C GLY A 16 -0.75 14.77 -6.82
N GLU A 17 0.48 14.61 -7.29
CA GLU A 17 1.39 13.53 -6.89
C GLU A 17 1.88 13.69 -5.45
N THR A 18 2.23 14.92 -5.05
CA THR A 18 2.66 15.22 -3.66
C THR A 18 1.50 15.11 -2.67
N ALA A 19 0.28 15.50 -3.07
CA ALA A 19 -0.92 15.40 -2.24
C ALA A 19 -1.25 13.95 -1.84
N LYS A 20 -0.77 12.94 -2.59
CA LYS A 20 -0.91 11.52 -2.22
C LYS A 20 -0.22 11.18 -0.89
N PHE A 21 0.75 11.98 -0.44
CA PHE A 21 1.43 11.79 0.83
C PHE A 21 0.76 12.49 2.02
N LEU A 22 -0.27 13.31 1.78
CA LEU A 22 -0.96 14.03 2.86
C LEU A 22 -1.52 13.09 3.95
N PRO A 23 -2.19 11.96 3.62
CA PRO A 23 -2.66 11.02 4.64
C PRO A 23 -1.51 10.43 5.46
N VAL A 24 -0.36 10.15 4.82
CA VAL A 24 0.82 9.61 5.49
C VAL A 24 1.38 10.61 6.48
N ALA A 25 1.55 11.87 6.06
CA ALA A 25 2.04 12.95 6.92
C ALA A 25 1.11 13.20 8.11
N PHE A 26 -0.21 13.16 7.88
CA PHE A 26 -1.20 13.30 8.95
C PHE A 26 -1.06 12.20 10.01
N VAL A 27 -0.96 10.94 9.61
CA VAL A 27 -0.79 9.81 10.55
C VAL A 27 0.53 9.90 11.30
N VAL A 28 1.63 10.23 10.61
CA VAL A 28 2.95 10.44 11.24
C VAL A 28 2.90 11.54 12.30
N THR A 29 2.22 12.65 12.00
CA THR A 29 2.05 13.76 12.95
C THR A 29 1.28 13.32 14.19
N ASN A 30 0.22 12.51 14.02
CA ASN A 30 -0.54 11.96 15.13
C ASN A 30 0.30 11.00 15.98
N ILE A 31 1.09 10.11 15.36
CA ILE A 31 1.96 9.18 16.09
C ILE A 31 2.97 9.96 16.94
N ILE A 32 3.65 10.95 16.35
CA ILE A 32 4.63 11.80 17.06
C ILE A 32 3.94 12.58 18.19
N GLY A 33 2.81 13.23 17.91
CA GLY A 33 2.08 14.02 18.90
C GLY A 33 1.65 13.18 20.10
N LEU A 34 1.02 12.02 19.85
CA LEU A 34 0.58 11.11 20.92
C LEU A 34 1.75 10.55 21.71
N TYR A 35 2.85 10.19 21.05
CA TYR A 35 4.08 9.72 21.72
C TYR A 35 4.65 10.78 22.66
N LEU A 36 4.77 12.03 22.18
CA LEU A 36 5.28 13.14 22.99
C LEU A 36 4.36 13.46 24.16
N ILE A 37 3.05 13.53 23.93
CA ILE A 37 2.06 13.79 24.99
C ILE A 37 2.12 12.71 26.07
N TYR A 38 2.09 11.44 25.69
CA TYR A 38 2.13 10.35 26.68
C TYR A 38 3.47 10.31 27.42
N THR A 39 4.59 10.50 26.72
CA THR A 39 5.92 10.44 27.35
C THR A 39 6.15 11.63 28.30
N VAL A 40 5.85 12.85 27.85
CA VAL A 40 6.18 14.08 28.59
C VAL A 40 5.12 14.43 29.63
N CYS A 41 3.83 14.28 29.30
CA CYS A 41 2.75 14.70 30.20
C CYS A 41 2.25 13.58 31.12
N HIS A 42 2.60 12.31 30.87
CA HIS A 42 2.17 11.16 31.69
C HIS A 42 3.35 10.36 32.26
N CYS A 43 4.22 9.78 31.44
CA CYS A 43 5.31 8.94 31.94
C CYS A 43 6.33 9.72 32.77
N LEU A 44 6.75 10.90 32.31
CA LEU A 44 7.77 11.70 33.00
C LEU A 44 7.32 12.16 34.40
N PRO A 45 6.09 12.66 34.62
CA PRO A 45 5.58 12.95 35.96
C PRO A 45 5.57 11.73 36.89
N ILE A 46 5.17 10.54 36.39
CA ILE A 46 5.17 9.30 37.19
C ILE A 46 6.61 8.88 37.56
N LEU A 47 7.55 9.01 36.63
CA LEU A 47 8.96 8.72 36.89
C LEU A 47 9.60 9.67 37.91
N GLN A 48 9.06 10.88 38.08
CA GLN A 48 9.56 11.83 39.08
C GLN A 48 9.06 11.55 40.50
N ASP A 49 7.99 10.75 40.63
CA ASP A 49 7.43 10.35 41.92
C ASP A 49 8.12 9.07 42.43
N PRO A 50 8.86 9.13 43.55
CA PRO A 50 9.60 7.97 44.08
C PRO A 50 8.72 6.76 44.37
N ASP A 51 7.47 6.99 44.79
CA ASP A 51 6.54 5.91 45.16
C ASP A 51 5.97 5.17 43.95
N SER A 52 5.97 5.81 42.77
CA SER A 52 5.43 5.24 41.53
C SER A 52 6.46 5.06 40.41
N HIS A 53 7.75 5.28 40.70
CA HIS A 53 8.85 5.19 39.75
C HIS A 53 8.89 3.86 38.97
N ASP A 54 8.81 2.71 39.64
CA ASP A 54 8.88 1.39 38.99
C ASP A 54 7.72 1.16 38.02
N ARG A 55 6.54 1.67 38.36
CA ARG A 55 5.38 1.67 37.47
C ARG A 55 5.64 2.56 36.25
N GLY A 56 6.22 3.75 36.46
CA GLY A 56 6.61 4.65 35.37
C GLY A 56 7.60 4.02 34.40
N VAL A 57 8.59 3.29 34.91
CA VAL A 57 9.56 2.54 34.09
C VAL A 57 8.86 1.44 33.29
N ALA A 58 7.99 0.65 33.93
CA ALA A 58 7.27 -0.43 33.26
C ALA A 58 6.33 0.11 32.15
N GLU A 59 5.54 1.16 32.44
CA GLU A 59 4.67 1.80 31.46
C GLU A 59 5.47 2.38 30.29
N LEU A 60 6.59 3.07 30.56
CA LEU A 60 7.45 3.63 29.53
C LEU A 60 8.06 2.54 28.63
N ALA A 61 8.51 1.43 29.23
CA ALA A 61 9.10 0.31 28.49
C ALA A 61 8.08 -0.36 27.57
N VAL A 62 6.88 -0.66 28.09
CA VAL A 62 5.78 -1.25 27.30
C VAL A 62 5.34 -0.30 26.19
N PHE A 63 5.15 0.98 26.49
CA PHE A 63 4.73 1.97 25.51
C PHE A 63 5.74 2.14 24.38
N ASN A 64 7.04 2.18 24.70
CA ASN A 64 8.10 2.24 23.69
C ASN A 64 8.15 0.97 22.83
N ALA A 65 8.02 -0.21 23.43
CA ALA A 65 8.00 -1.47 22.68
C ALA A 65 6.83 -1.53 21.69
N VAL A 66 5.63 -1.16 22.12
CA VAL A 66 4.43 -1.12 21.27
C VAL A 66 4.55 -0.04 20.19
N THR A 67 5.03 1.15 20.54
CA THR A 67 5.24 2.25 19.58
C THR A 67 6.28 1.87 18.52
N PHE A 68 7.37 1.22 18.93
CA PHE A 68 8.39 0.72 18.01
C PHE A 68 7.78 -0.29 17.02
N LEU A 69 7.02 -1.27 17.51
CA LEU A 69 6.35 -2.25 16.65
C LEU A 69 5.37 -1.57 15.68
N LEU A 70 4.59 -0.60 16.18
CA LEU A 70 3.67 0.19 15.35
C LEU A 70 4.41 0.93 14.23
N VAL A 71 5.52 1.60 14.55
CA VAL A 71 6.32 2.34 13.56
C VAL A 71 6.92 1.38 12.53
N VAL A 72 7.48 0.24 12.96
CA VAL A 72 8.03 -0.77 12.05
C VAL A 72 6.94 -1.30 11.11
N CYS A 73 5.77 -1.68 11.63
CA CYS A 73 4.66 -2.14 10.81
C CYS A 73 4.18 -1.06 9.83
N TYR A 74 4.04 0.17 10.29
CA TYR A 74 3.59 1.28 9.45
C TYR A 74 4.58 1.58 8.31
N VAL A 75 5.88 1.61 8.61
CA VAL A 75 6.93 1.78 7.61
C VAL A 75 6.90 0.64 6.58
N GLN A 76 6.73 -0.61 7.01
CA GLN A 76 6.60 -1.74 6.08
C GLN A 76 5.35 -1.60 5.19
N CYS A 77 4.20 -1.18 5.72
CA CYS A 77 3.01 -0.94 4.91
C CYS A 77 3.21 0.11 3.81
N ILE A 78 4.11 1.08 4.02
CA ILE A 78 4.40 2.13 3.04
C ILE A 78 5.45 1.68 2.01
N LEU A 79 6.50 0.99 2.47
CA LEU A 79 7.69 0.73 1.65
C LEU A 79 7.65 -0.63 0.93
N VAL A 80 6.82 -1.57 1.36
CA VAL A 80 6.72 -2.88 0.71
C VAL A 80 5.94 -2.75 -0.61
N HIS A 81 6.61 -3.09 -1.71
CA HIS A 81 6.00 -3.11 -3.04
C HIS A 81 4.84 -4.12 -3.09
N PRO A 82 3.67 -3.78 -3.67
CA PRO A 82 2.47 -4.64 -3.67
C PRO A 82 2.56 -5.92 -4.52
N GLY A 83 3.74 -6.27 -5.02
CA GLY A 83 3.97 -7.30 -6.03
C GLY A 83 3.55 -6.90 -7.46
N THR A 84 4.03 -7.64 -8.45
CA THR A 84 3.69 -7.48 -9.87
C THR A 84 3.41 -8.84 -10.52
N ILE A 85 2.80 -8.82 -11.70
CA ILE A 85 2.70 -9.99 -12.58
C ILE A 85 3.97 -10.02 -13.44
N PRO A 86 4.62 -11.18 -13.64
CA PRO A 86 5.83 -11.30 -14.46
C PRO A 86 5.71 -10.57 -15.80
N ASP A 87 6.81 -9.96 -16.22
CA ASP A 87 6.90 -9.31 -17.52
C ASP A 87 7.12 -10.35 -18.63
N LYS A 88 6.94 -9.93 -19.88
CA LYS A 88 6.96 -10.83 -21.05
C LYS A 88 8.28 -11.57 -21.16
N GLU A 89 9.36 -10.88 -20.87
CA GLU A 89 10.73 -11.39 -20.94
C GLU A 89 11.00 -12.46 -19.88
N GLU A 90 10.29 -12.39 -18.75
CA GLU A 90 10.40 -13.35 -17.65
C GLU A 90 9.49 -14.57 -17.89
N ASP A 91 8.23 -14.33 -18.23
CA ASP A 91 7.24 -15.36 -18.49
C ASP A 91 6.13 -14.85 -19.45
N PRO A 92 6.22 -15.19 -20.75
CA PRO A 92 5.25 -14.73 -21.75
C PRO A 92 3.87 -15.36 -21.58
N SER A 93 3.70 -16.39 -20.73
CA SER A 93 2.40 -17.03 -20.50
C SER A 93 1.38 -16.10 -19.83
N TRP A 94 1.84 -15.03 -19.18
CA TRP A 94 1.00 -14.03 -18.53
C TRP A 94 0.45 -12.98 -19.49
N GLU A 95 0.98 -12.86 -20.71
CA GLU A 95 0.44 -11.93 -21.70
C GLU A 95 -0.96 -12.36 -22.15
N TYR A 96 -1.89 -11.40 -22.16
CA TYR A 96 -3.23 -11.66 -22.69
C TYR A 96 -3.22 -11.52 -24.22
N VAL A 97 -3.39 -12.65 -24.91
CA VAL A 97 -3.60 -12.68 -26.36
C VAL A 97 -5.10 -12.91 -26.61
N PRO A 98 -5.82 -11.96 -27.25
CA PRO A 98 -7.21 -12.15 -27.63
C PRO A 98 -7.33 -13.35 -28.58
N GLN A 99 -7.97 -14.42 -28.12
CA GLN A 99 -8.25 -15.58 -28.97
C GLN A 99 -9.59 -15.40 -29.67
N GLU A 100 -9.55 -15.29 -31.00
CA GLU A 100 -10.73 -15.45 -31.84
C GLU A 100 -11.13 -16.93 -31.87
N GLY A 101 -11.91 -17.36 -30.88
CA GLY A 101 -12.66 -18.62 -30.93
C GLY A 101 -11.89 -19.94 -30.77
N ARG A 102 -10.66 -19.95 -30.23
CA ARG A 102 -9.95 -21.20 -29.86
C ARG A 102 -9.54 -21.15 -28.39
N GLY A 103 -9.62 -22.29 -27.71
CA GLY A 103 -9.34 -22.43 -26.27
C GLY A 103 -7.94 -22.00 -25.86
N ALA A 104 -7.77 -21.76 -24.55
CA ALA A 104 -6.60 -21.12 -23.93
C ALA A 104 -5.25 -21.59 -24.53
N PRO A 105 -4.27 -20.67 -24.72
CA PRO A 105 -2.98 -21.02 -25.28
C PRO A 105 -2.29 -22.09 -24.43
N SER A 106 -1.70 -23.08 -25.10
CA SER A 106 -0.88 -24.12 -24.47
C SER A 106 0.23 -23.45 -23.66
N GLY A 107 0.20 -23.61 -22.34
CA GLY A 107 1.15 -22.96 -21.43
C GLY A 107 0.59 -21.78 -20.62
N ALA A 108 -0.69 -21.41 -20.79
CA ALA A 108 -1.31 -20.42 -19.92
C ALA A 108 -1.29 -20.86 -18.43
N PRO A 109 -1.08 -19.94 -17.47
CA PRO A 109 -1.05 -20.26 -16.05
C PRO A 109 -2.31 -21.02 -15.61
N SER A 110 -2.17 -22.03 -14.75
CA SER A 110 -3.31 -22.73 -14.17
C SER A 110 -3.98 -21.83 -13.12
N LEU A 111 -5.14 -21.26 -13.44
CA LEU A 111 -5.88 -20.33 -12.59
C LEU A 111 -7.23 -20.95 -12.20
N GLN A 112 -7.64 -20.80 -10.94
CA GLN A 112 -8.90 -21.34 -10.44
C GLN A 112 -10.05 -20.34 -10.60
N GLU A 113 -9.78 -19.03 -10.55
CA GLU A 113 -10.81 -18.01 -10.62
C GLU A 113 -11.16 -17.61 -12.06
N THR A 114 -12.45 -17.62 -12.38
CA THR A 114 -12.98 -17.16 -13.67
C THR A 114 -13.86 -15.92 -13.51
N LYS A 115 -14.17 -15.26 -14.62
CA LYS A 115 -15.28 -14.30 -14.68
C LYS A 115 -16.61 -15.03 -14.52
N LYS A 116 -17.69 -14.26 -14.30
CA LYS A 116 -19.06 -14.79 -14.32
C LYS A 116 -19.42 -15.47 -15.65
N SER A 117 -18.77 -15.07 -16.76
CA SER A 117 -18.93 -15.71 -18.07
C SER A 117 -18.24 -17.08 -18.18
N GLY A 118 -17.43 -17.48 -17.20
CA GLY A 118 -16.54 -18.64 -17.30
C GLY A 118 -15.18 -18.32 -17.94
N ASP A 119 -15.02 -17.14 -18.55
CA ASP A 119 -13.75 -16.75 -19.17
C ASP A 119 -12.65 -16.49 -18.14
N ARG A 120 -11.40 -16.68 -18.55
CA ARG A 120 -10.23 -16.30 -17.75
C ARG A 120 -10.23 -14.80 -17.44
N ARG A 121 -9.82 -14.46 -16.22
CA ARG A 121 -9.67 -13.08 -15.77
C ARG A 121 -8.45 -12.45 -16.44
N HIS A 122 -8.63 -11.28 -17.05
CA HIS A 122 -7.54 -10.49 -17.63
C HIS A 122 -7.74 -9.01 -17.33
N CYS A 123 -6.65 -8.23 -17.39
CA CYS A 123 -6.68 -6.78 -17.25
C CYS A 123 -6.53 -6.12 -18.62
N LYS A 124 -7.54 -5.36 -19.05
CA LYS A 124 -7.49 -4.61 -20.32
C LYS A 124 -6.49 -3.45 -20.32
N TRP A 125 -6.08 -2.96 -19.15
CA TRP A 125 -5.11 -1.87 -19.04
C TRP A 125 -3.68 -2.37 -18.93
N CYS A 126 -3.46 -3.53 -18.29
CA CYS A 126 -2.13 -4.14 -18.19
C CYS A 126 -1.83 -5.09 -19.35
N ALA A 127 -2.83 -5.49 -20.14
CA ALA A 127 -2.73 -6.53 -21.18
C ALA A 127 -2.17 -7.89 -20.68
N LYS A 128 -2.46 -8.23 -19.41
CA LYS A 128 -2.03 -9.49 -18.76
C LYS A 128 -3.20 -10.29 -18.20
N TYR A 129 -3.06 -11.61 -18.10
CA TYR A 129 -3.94 -12.46 -17.30
C TYR A 129 -3.84 -12.09 -15.81
N LYS A 130 -4.96 -12.10 -15.08
CA LYS A 130 -4.99 -11.79 -13.65
C LYS A 130 -4.79 -13.08 -12.85
N PRO A 131 -3.76 -13.19 -12.00
CA PRO A 131 -3.70 -14.27 -11.03
C PRO A 131 -4.92 -14.29 -10.10
N ASP A 132 -5.15 -15.42 -9.45
CA ASP A 132 -6.20 -15.57 -8.46
C ASP A 132 -6.02 -14.53 -7.34
N ARG A 133 -7.11 -13.87 -6.94
CA ARG A 133 -7.14 -12.75 -5.99
C ARG A 133 -6.38 -11.48 -6.39
N CYS A 134 -5.78 -11.40 -7.58
CA CYS A 134 -5.18 -10.16 -8.08
C CYS A 134 -6.21 -9.22 -8.72
N HIS A 135 -6.01 -7.92 -8.45
CA HIS A 135 -6.83 -6.84 -8.99
C HIS A 135 -5.93 -5.72 -9.52
N HIS A 136 -6.42 -4.98 -10.52
CA HIS A 136 -5.71 -3.83 -11.04
C HIS A 136 -5.97 -2.63 -10.12
N CYS A 137 -4.90 -1.97 -9.67
CA CYS A 137 -4.97 -0.72 -8.94
C CYS A 137 -4.72 0.45 -9.90
N ARG A 138 -5.64 1.42 -9.97
CA ARG A 138 -5.55 2.59 -10.87
C ARG A 138 -4.76 3.76 -10.25
N VAL A 139 -4.52 3.71 -8.94
CA VAL A 139 -4.01 4.82 -8.11
C VAL A 139 -2.65 5.32 -8.59
#